data_AF-A0A7X6SMT3-F1
#
_entry.id   AF-A0A7X6SMT3-F1
#
_cell.length_a   1.000
_cell.length_b   1.000
_cell.length_c   1.000
_cell.angle_alpha   90.00
_cell.angle_beta   90.00
_cell.angle_gamma   90.00
#
_symmetry.space_group_name_H-M   'P 1'
#
loop_
_entity.id
_entity.type
_entity.pdbx_description
1 polymer ?
#
loop_
_entity_poly.entity_id
_entity_poly.type
_entity_poly.pdbx_seq_one_letter_code
_entity_poly.pdbx_strand_id
1 'polypeptide(L)'
;MTDHFSTIADTLGIVLAVPTLYAAVKYLTKERRREKQLIRTITNSNGYTNAALAISIGGPSIRVDVETFLRNNPDLKSVTGGIKFHEFHYVHSISEEKPALQIEEIMIQIRMIENHLKEQGVQRVHLFYAGPTIVATMIGAELANRFHILCYQRPRASADIKENYVCWGLMQQN
;
A
#
# COMPACT_ATOMS: atom_id res chain seq x y z
N MET A 1 30.49 24.01 44.55
CA MET A 1 31.31 23.06 43.75
C MET A 1 30.46 22.09 42.92
N THR A 2 29.12 22.21 42.95
CA THR A 2 28.14 21.39 42.22
C THR A 2 27.77 21.96 40.84
N ASP A 3 27.89 23.27 40.65
CA ASP A 3 27.43 23.94 39.41
C ASP A 3 28.36 23.71 38.20
N HIS A 4 29.63 23.39 38.44
CA HIS A 4 30.55 23.07 37.35
C HIS A 4 30.31 21.67 36.78
N PHE A 5 29.85 20.73 37.61
CA PHE A 5 29.54 19.37 37.16
C PHE A 5 28.27 19.31 36.30
N SER A 6 27.23 20.08 36.64
CA SER A 6 26.02 20.18 35.82
C SER A 6 26.32 20.80 34.46
N THR A 7 27.09 21.90 34.43
CA THR A 7 27.45 22.57 33.18
C THR A 7 28.27 21.67 32.25
N ILE A 8 29.21 20.90 32.78
CA ILE A 8 30.03 19.96 31.99
C ILE A 8 29.17 18.81 31.45
N ALA A 9 28.28 18.25 32.28
CA ALA A 9 27.39 17.17 31.88
C ALA A 9 26.41 17.61 30.77
N ASP A 10 25.83 18.81 30.89
CA ASP A 10 24.93 19.37 29.87
C ASP A 10 25.66 19.64 28.55
N THR A 11 26.87 20.18 28.62
CA THR A 11 27.67 20.45 27.41
C THR A 11 28.06 19.15 26.70
N LEU A 12 28.49 18.13 27.46
CA LEU A 12 28.76 16.79 26.93
C LEU A 12 27.51 16.15 26.32
N GLY A 13 26.36 16.30 26.98
CA GLY A 13 25.07 15.81 26.50
C GLY A 13 24.68 16.41 25.15
N ILE A 14 24.86 17.72 24.99
CA ILE A 14 24.56 18.43 23.72
C ILE A 14 25.52 17.98 22.60
N VAL A 15 26.82 17.88 22.91
CA VAL A 15 27.84 17.44 21.93
C VAL A 15 27.60 16.02 21.46
N LEU A 16 27.06 15.14 22.31
CA LEU A 16 26.69 13.78 21.93
C LEU A 16 25.31 13.69 21.25
N ALA A 17 24.34 14.51 21.67
CA ALA A 17 22.97 14.45 21.13
C ALA A 17 22.89 14.95 19.68
N VAL A 18 23.58 16.03 19.33
CA VAL A 18 23.48 16.66 18.00
C VAL A 18 23.96 15.72 16.87
N PRO A 19 25.14 15.06 16.95
CA PRO A 19 25.58 14.12 15.93
C PRO A 19 24.67 12.89 15.83
N THR A 20 24.17 12.41 16.96
CA THR A 20 23.31 11.22 17.02
C THR A 20 21.94 11.51 16.38
N LEU A 21 21.36 12.67 16.69
CA LEU A 21 20.11 13.13 16.07
C LEU A 21 20.29 13.36 14.55
N TYR A 22 21.41 13.98 14.15
CA TYR A 22 21.72 14.19 12.74
C TYR A 22 21.89 12.86 11.99
N ALA A 23 22.61 11.90 12.57
CA ALA A 23 22.78 10.56 12.00
C ALA A 23 21.43 9.83 11.87
N ALA A 24 20.56 9.92 12.87
CA ALA A 24 19.22 9.33 12.83
C ALA A 24 18.37 9.94 11.70
N VAL A 25 18.33 11.27 11.58
CA VAL A 25 17.57 11.95 10.51
C VAL A 25 18.14 11.61 9.13
N LYS A 26 19.47 11.57 8.98
CA LYS A 26 20.13 11.22 7.71
C LYS A 26 19.89 9.76 7.33
N TYR A 27 19.87 8.86 8.30
CA TYR A 27 19.59 7.45 8.07
C TYR A 27 18.14 7.24 7.62
N LEU A 28 17.18 7.80 8.36
CA LEU A 28 15.74 7.73 8.04
C LEU A 28 15.42 8.30 6.65
N THR A 29 16.07 9.39 6.25
CA THR A 29 15.86 9.99 4.93
C THR A 29 16.49 9.19 3.78
N LYS A 30 17.65 8.56 4.00
CA LYS A 30 18.30 7.69 3.00
C LYS A 30 17.50 6.41 2.74
N GLU A 31 16.94 5.84 3.79
CA GLU A 31 16.15 4.61 3.72
C GLU A 31 14.86 4.83 2.92
N ARG A 32 14.13 5.92 3.22
CA ARG A 32 12.96 6.35 2.44
C ARG A 32 13.26 6.59 0.96
N ARG A 33 14.44 7.10 0.62
CA ARG A 33 14.86 7.30 -0.78
C ARG A 33 15.12 5.99 -1.49
N ARG A 34 15.80 5.04 -0.83
CA ARG A 34 16.05 3.70 -1.37
C ARG A 34 14.76 2.93 -1.57
N GLU A 35 13.85 2.97 -0.60
CA GLU A 35 12.53 2.36 -0.69
C GLU A 35 11.74 2.92 -1.88
N LYS A 36 11.69 4.25 -2.05
CA LYS A 36 11.06 4.88 -3.22
C LYS A 36 11.70 4.47 -4.54
N GLN A 37 13.02 4.33 -4.58
CA GLN A 37 13.73 3.87 -5.78
C GLN A 37 13.41 2.41 -6.09
N LEU A 38 13.40 1.53 -5.07
CA LEU A 38 13.03 0.13 -5.21
C LEU A 38 11.59 -0.02 -5.70
N ILE A 39 10.64 0.71 -5.11
CA ILE A 39 9.24 0.71 -5.54
C ILE A 39 9.13 1.14 -7.00
N ARG A 40 9.85 2.20 -7.42
CA ARG A 40 9.88 2.64 -8.83
C ARG A 40 10.42 1.56 -9.75
N THR A 41 11.51 0.89 -9.37
CA THR A 41 12.09 -0.20 -10.16
C THR A 41 11.14 -1.40 -10.27
N ILE A 42 10.45 -1.76 -9.18
CA ILE A 42 9.48 -2.86 -9.18
C ILE A 42 8.24 -2.49 -10.01
N THR A 43 7.76 -1.25 -9.87
CA THR A 43 6.59 -0.77 -10.60
C THR A 43 6.88 -0.72 -12.11
N ASN A 44 8.10 -0.33 -12.49
CA ASN A 44 8.51 -0.15 -13.89
C ASN A 44 9.21 -1.38 -14.50
N SER A 45 9.29 -2.52 -13.81
CA SER A 45 9.88 -3.73 -14.40
C SER A 45 8.95 -4.28 -15.48
N ASN A 46 9.30 -3.95 -16.74
CA ASN A 46 8.60 -4.37 -17.95
C ASN A 46 8.69 -5.89 -18.10
N GLY A 47 7.55 -6.57 -18.17
CA GLY A 47 7.47 -8.01 -18.44
C GLY A 47 6.27 -8.73 -17.81
N TYR A 48 5.62 -8.12 -16.83
CA TYR A 48 4.44 -8.71 -16.19
C TYR A 48 3.14 -8.34 -16.88
N THR A 49 2.19 -9.28 -16.96
CA THR A 49 0.78 -8.99 -17.24
C THR A 49 0.13 -8.40 -15.99
N ASN A 50 -0.43 -7.19 -16.09
CA ASN A 50 -0.92 -6.42 -14.94
C ASN A 50 -2.44 -6.32 -14.91
N ALA A 51 -2.98 -6.32 -13.69
CA ALA A 51 -4.36 -5.93 -13.41
C ALA A 51 -4.42 -4.88 -12.30
N ALA A 52 -5.44 -4.04 -12.33
CA ALA A 52 -5.80 -3.18 -11.20
C ALA A 52 -7.05 -3.76 -10.54
N LEU A 53 -6.99 -3.93 -9.22
CA LEU A 53 -8.08 -4.45 -8.43
C LEU A 53 -8.49 -3.39 -7.40
N ALA A 54 -9.69 -2.85 -7.56
CA ALA A 54 -10.28 -1.88 -6.63
C ALA A 54 -11.24 -2.60 -5.68
N ILE A 55 -10.98 -2.51 -4.38
CA ILE A 55 -11.77 -3.14 -3.33
C ILE A 55 -12.29 -2.08 -2.37
N SER A 56 -13.60 -2.01 -2.21
CA SER A 56 -14.28 -1.16 -1.22
C SER A 56 -15.22 -1.98 -0.35
N ILE A 57 -15.12 -1.84 0.98
CA ILE A 57 -15.89 -2.59 1.97
C ILE A 57 -16.49 -1.62 2.99
N GLY A 58 -17.82 -1.62 3.14
CA GLY A 58 -18.54 -0.82 4.14
C GLY A 58 -18.52 0.69 3.88
N GLY A 59 -18.28 1.11 2.64
CA GLY A 59 -18.19 2.51 2.25
C GLY A 59 -18.55 2.72 0.78
N PRO A 60 -18.39 3.95 0.24
CA PRO A 60 -18.61 4.23 -1.18
C PRO A 60 -17.62 3.44 -2.05
N SER A 61 -18.02 3.15 -3.29
CA SER A 61 -17.09 2.56 -4.26
C SER A 61 -15.92 3.53 -4.51
N ILE A 62 -14.71 2.98 -4.54
CA ILE A 62 -13.49 3.71 -4.89
C ILE A 62 -13.15 3.62 -6.38
N ARG A 63 -14.01 3.00 -7.20
CA ARG A 63 -13.77 2.79 -8.63
C ARG A 63 -13.36 4.06 -9.35
N VAL A 64 -14.17 5.11 -9.23
CA VAL A 64 -13.97 6.37 -9.97
C VAL A 64 -12.63 7.00 -9.59
N ASP A 65 -12.27 6.94 -8.32
CA ASP A 65 -10.99 7.46 -7.81
C ASP A 65 -9.81 6.67 -8.39
N VAL A 66 -9.90 5.34 -8.39
CA VAL A 66 -8.87 4.46 -8.95
C VAL A 66 -8.75 4.66 -10.47
N GLU A 67 -9.86 4.68 -11.20
CA GLU A 67 -9.84 4.95 -12.64
C GLU A 67 -9.25 6.32 -12.98
N THR A 68 -9.54 7.34 -12.16
CA THR A 68 -8.96 8.68 -12.31
C THR A 68 -7.46 8.65 -12.04
N PHE A 69 -7.03 7.97 -10.99
CA PHE A 69 -5.62 7.78 -10.67
C PHE A 69 -4.87 7.06 -11.81
N LEU A 70 -5.42 5.95 -12.31
CA LEU A 70 -4.83 5.21 -13.44
C LEU A 70 -4.79 6.04 -14.72
N ARG A 71 -5.78 6.90 -14.96
CA ARG A 71 -5.77 7.83 -16.10
C ARG A 71 -4.64 8.84 -16.03
N ASN A 72 -4.36 9.35 -14.84
CA ASN A 72 -3.35 10.38 -14.58
C ASN A 72 -1.92 9.83 -14.42
N ASN A 73 -1.75 8.51 -14.31
CA ASN A 73 -0.45 7.85 -14.17
C ASN A 73 -0.18 6.91 -15.37
N PRO A 74 0.21 7.46 -16.54
CA PRO A 74 0.39 6.69 -17.77
C PRO A 74 1.48 5.61 -17.67
N ASP A 75 2.44 5.76 -16.76
CA ASP A 75 3.47 4.74 -16.49
C ASP A 75 2.84 3.40 -16.10
N LEU A 76 1.71 3.43 -15.37
CA LEU A 76 0.95 2.22 -15.03
C LEU A 76 0.22 1.64 -16.27
N LYS A 77 -0.30 2.49 -17.16
CA LYS A 77 -0.96 2.05 -18.41
C LYS A 77 -0.02 1.38 -19.40
N SER A 78 1.26 1.77 -19.38
CA SER A 78 2.27 1.31 -20.34
C SER A 78 2.74 -0.14 -20.12
N VAL A 79 2.40 -0.73 -18.97
CA VAL A 79 2.77 -2.10 -18.63
C VAL A 79 1.78 -3.08 -19.32
N THR A 80 1.99 -3.22 -20.63
CA THR A 80 1.47 -4.21 -21.59
C THR A 80 -0.05 -4.35 -21.72
N GLY A 81 -0.62 -3.77 -22.79
CA GLY A 81 -1.92 -4.17 -23.36
C GLY A 81 -3.17 -3.50 -22.80
N GLY A 82 -3.02 -2.53 -21.89
CA GLY A 82 -4.12 -1.96 -21.14
C GLY A 82 -4.34 -2.76 -19.85
N ILE A 83 -4.17 -2.10 -18.70
CA ILE A 83 -4.45 -2.69 -17.40
C ILE A 83 -5.89 -3.22 -17.39
N LYS A 84 -6.08 -4.51 -17.12
CA LYS A 84 -7.40 -5.07 -16.87
C LYS A 84 -7.88 -4.57 -15.51
N PHE A 85 -8.98 -3.83 -15.51
CA PHE A 85 -9.57 -3.25 -14.30
C PHE A 85 -10.65 -4.17 -13.75
N HIS A 86 -10.55 -4.50 -12.47
CA HIS A 86 -11.52 -5.30 -11.72
C HIS A 86 -11.96 -4.55 -10.48
N GLU A 87 -13.24 -4.66 -10.15
CA GLU A 87 -13.85 -4.00 -9.00
C GLU A 87 -14.55 -5.04 -8.12
N PHE A 88 -14.38 -4.90 -6.81
CA PHE A 88 -15.20 -5.56 -5.82
C PHE A 88 -15.70 -4.53 -4.81
N HIS A 89 -17.02 -4.34 -4.78
CA HIS A 89 -17.66 -3.43 -3.83
C HIS A 89 -18.62 -4.19 -2.93
N TYR A 90 -18.23 -4.32 -1.67
CA TYR A 90 -19.09 -4.82 -0.62
C TYR A 90 -19.75 -3.65 0.12
N VAL A 91 -21.02 -3.40 -0.19
CA VAL A 91 -21.77 -2.21 0.27
C VAL A 91 -21.96 -2.19 1.78
N HIS A 92 -22.14 -3.36 2.40
CA HIS A 92 -22.48 -3.47 3.81
C HIS A 92 -21.24 -3.28 4.69
N SER A 93 -21.41 -2.61 5.83
CA SER A 93 -20.42 -2.69 6.90
C SER A 93 -20.40 -4.10 7.48
N ILE A 94 -19.22 -4.55 7.90
CA ILE A 94 -19.09 -5.81 8.63
C ILE A 94 -19.77 -5.62 9.99
N SER A 95 -20.83 -6.39 10.25
CA SER A 95 -21.58 -6.33 11.49
C SER A 95 -20.85 -7.07 12.60
N GLU A 96 -21.09 -6.65 13.83
CA GLU A 96 -20.56 -7.33 15.02
C GLU A 96 -21.29 -8.65 15.31
N GLU A 97 -22.52 -8.80 14.81
CA GLU A 97 -23.36 -9.98 15.09
C GLU A 97 -22.92 -11.22 14.31
N LYS A 98 -22.49 -11.04 13.06
CA LYS A 98 -22.10 -12.16 12.16
C LYS A 98 -20.86 -11.86 11.32
N PRO A 99 -19.75 -11.40 11.93
CA PRO A 99 -18.56 -10.98 11.19
C PRO A 99 -17.93 -12.13 10.39
N ALA A 100 -17.92 -13.34 10.94
CA ALA A 100 -17.30 -14.50 10.29
C ALA A 100 -17.98 -14.87 8.95
N LEU A 101 -19.32 -14.91 8.92
CA LEU A 101 -20.07 -15.23 7.70
C LEU A 101 -19.87 -14.18 6.61
N GLN A 102 -19.89 -12.90 6.99
CA GLN A 102 -19.68 -11.81 6.03
C GLN A 102 -18.24 -11.79 5.48
N ILE A 103 -17.25 -12.07 6.34
CA ILE A 103 -15.86 -12.21 5.89
C ILE A 103 -15.72 -13.41 4.96
N GLU A 104 -16.37 -14.53 5.25
CA GLU A 104 -16.37 -15.71 4.38
C GLU A 104 -16.97 -15.40 3.00
N GLU A 105 -18.11 -14.71 2.95
CA GLU A 105 -18.72 -14.26 1.71
C GLU A 105 -17.77 -13.37 0.89
N ILE A 106 -17.09 -12.42 1.54
CA ILE A 106 -16.08 -11.58 0.92
C ILE A 106 -14.94 -12.45 0.36
N MET A 107 -14.41 -13.38 1.13
CA MET A 107 -13.30 -14.24 0.69
C MET A 107 -13.69 -15.16 -0.47
N ILE A 108 -14.93 -15.64 -0.53
CA ILE A 108 -15.44 -16.41 -1.68
C ILE A 108 -15.39 -15.56 -2.95
N GLN A 109 -15.88 -14.31 -2.90
CA GLN A 109 -15.85 -13.40 -4.05
C GLN A 109 -14.42 -13.06 -4.48
N ILE A 110 -13.51 -12.88 -3.51
CA ILE A 110 -12.10 -12.63 -3.78
C ILE A 110 -11.45 -13.81 -4.48
N ARG A 111 -11.74 -15.06 -4.07
CA ARG A 111 -11.26 -16.27 -4.77
C ARG A 111 -11.80 -16.38 -6.19
N MET A 112 -13.03 -15.95 -6.43
CA MET A 112 -13.58 -15.91 -7.80
C MET A 112 -12.81 -14.92 -8.67
N ILE A 113 -12.50 -13.73 -8.14
CA ILE A 113 -11.68 -12.73 -8.83
C ILE A 113 -10.25 -13.25 -9.04
N GLU A 114 -9.65 -13.89 -8.04
CA GLU A 114 -8.33 -14.52 -8.13
C GLU A 114 -8.27 -15.54 -9.26
N ASN A 115 -9.23 -16.45 -9.34
CA ASN A 115 -9.33 -17.44 -10.42
C ASN A 115 -9.46 -16.76 -11.79
N HIS A 116 -10.29 -15.72 -11.88
CA HIS A 116 -10.46 -14.98 -13.11
C HIS A 116 -9.17 -14.25 -13.55
N LEU A 117 -8.45 -13.63 -12.62
CA LEU A 117 -7.14 -13.01 -12.87
C LEU A 117 -6.10 -14.05 -13.33
N LYS A 118 -6.13 -15.24 -12.73
CA LYS A 118 -5.26 -16.36 -13.11
C LYS A 118 -5.54 -16.83 -14.54
N GLU A 119 -6.80 -17.02 -14.91
CA GLU A 119 -7.20 -17.39 -16.28
C GLU A 119 -6.76 -16.35 -17.31
N GLN A 120 -6.72 -15.08 -16.91
CA GLN A 120 -6.24 -13.98 -17.73
C GLN A 120 -4.71 -13.90 -17.84
N GLY A 121 -3.97 -14.81 -17.18
CA GLY A 121 -2.51 -14.82 -17.17
C GLY A 121 -1.91 -13.62 -16.43
N VAL A 122 -2.66 -13.00 -15.51
CA VAL A 122 -2.17 -11.88 -14.70
C VAL A 122 -1.09 -12.39 -13.75
N GLN A 123 0.01 -11.65 -13.68
CA GLN A 123 1.14 -11.97 -12.81
C GLN A 123 1.33 -10.92 -11.71
N ARG A 124 0.86 -9.69 -11.95
CA ARG A 124 0.94 -8.57 -11.01
C ARG A 124 -0.41 -7.90 -10.81
N VAL A 125 -0.76 -7.64 -9.57
CA VAL A 125 -2.00 -6.96 -9.17
C VAL A 125 -1.66 -5.65 -8.46
N HIS A 126 -2.15 -4.54 -9.02
CA HIS A 126 -2.18 -3.23 -8.37
C HIS A 126 -3.44 -3.16 -7.50
N LEU A 127 -3.29 -3.45 -6.21
CA LEU A 127 -4.39 -3.55 -5.26
C LEU A 127 -4.68 -2.19 -4.63
N PHE A 128 -5.88 -1.68 -4.86
CA PHE A 128 -6.41 -0.48 -4.23
C PHE A 128 -7.48 -0.90 -3.22
N TYR A 129 -7.30 -0.53 -1.96
CA TYR A 129 -8.18 -1.01 -0.89
C TYR A 129 -8.77 0.15 -0.06
N ALA A 130 -10.07 0.06 0.24
CA ALA A 130 -10.76 0.91 1.18
C ALA A 130 -11.71 0.08 2.05
N GLY A 131 -11.41 -0.03 3.34
CA GLY A 131 -12.21 -0.82 4.27
C GLY A 131 -11.45 -1.15 5.55
N PRO A 132 -11.97 -2.09 6.36
CA PRO A 132 -11.32 -2.52 7.60
C PRO A 132 -9.95 -3.18 7.34
N THR A 133 -8.92 -2.80 8.09
CA THR A 133 -7.55 -3.31 7.89
C THR A 133 -7.44 -4.82 8.01
N ILE A 134 -8.21 -5.45 8.91
CA ILE A 134 -8.17 -6.90 9.12
C ILE A 134 -8.52 -7.67 7.85
N VAL A 135 -9.52 -7.20 7.10
CA VAL A 135 -9.95 -7.82 5.84
C VAL A 135 -8.93 -7.54 4.74
N ALA A 136 -8.33 -6.36 4.72
CA ALA A 136 -7.22 -6.05 3.81
C ALA A 136 -6.09 -7.07 3.94
N THR A 137 -5.73 -7.41 5.18
CA THR A 137 -4.67 -8.39 5.46
C THR A 137 -5.04 -9.79 4.97
N MET A 138 -6.29 -10.23 5.18
CA MET A 138 -6.77 -11.54 4.70
C MET A 138 -6.75 -11.61 3.17
N ILE A 139 -7.26 -10.57 2.49
CA ILE A 139 -7.24 -10.48 1.03
C ILE A 139 -5.81 -10.48 0.50
N GLY A 140 -4.93 -9.69 1.12
CA GLY A 140 -3.52 -9.64 0.75
C GLY A 140 -2.83 -10.99 0.92
N ALA A 141 -3.10 -11.71 2.02
CA ALA A 141 -2.56 -13.04 2.26
C ALA A 141 -3.04 -14.07 1.21
N GLU A 142 -4.32 -14.03 0.83
CA GLU A 142 -4.88 -14.93 -0.19
C GLU A 142 -4.23 -14.68 -1.56
N LEU A 143 -4.19 -13.41 -1.99
CA LEU A 143 -3.71 -13.03 -3.31
C LEU A 143 -2.17 -13.15 -3.45
N ALA A 144 -1.41 -12.93 -2.36
CA ALA A 144 0.06 -12.91 -2.41
C ALA A 144 0.65 -14.28 -2.74
N ASN A 145 -0.10 -15.35 -2.44
CA ASN A 145 0.27 -16.72 -2.80
C ASN A 145 0.40 -16.94 -4.31
N ARG A 146 -0.23 -16.10 -5.14
CA ARG A 146 -0.27 -16.29 -6.59
C ARG A 146 0.26 -15.11 -7.40
N PHE A 147 0.12 -13.89 -6.90
CA PHE A 147 0.45 -12.69 -7.65
C PHE A 147 1.48 -11.84 -6.93
N HIS A 148 2.24 -11.08 -7.71
CA HIS A 148 2.99 -9.95 -7.18
C HIS A 148 2.01 -8.82 -6.88
N ILE A 149 1.74 -8.53 -5.60
CA ILE A 149 0.81 -7.48 -5.22
C ILE A 149 1.56 -6.18 -4.95
N LEU A 150 1.13 -5.11 -5.60
CA LEU A 150 1.50 -3.74 -5.26
C LEU A 150 0.31 -3.09 -4.55
N CYS A 151 0.45 -2.78 -3.27
CA CYS A 151 -0.62 -2.18 -2.49
C CYS A 151 -0.61 -0.66 -2.64
N TYR A 152 -1.78 -0.09 -2.87
CA TYR A 152 -2.01 1.35 -3.00
C TYR A 152 -2.97 1.82 -1.92
N GLN A 153 -2.56 2.84 -1.19
CA GLN A 153 -3.39 3.48 -0.18
C GLN A 153 -3.58 4.94 -0.49
N ARG A 154 -4.82 5.43 -0.33
CA ARG A 154 -5.09 6.87 -0.34
C ARG A 154 -4.65 7.44 1.03
N PRO A 155 -3.69 8.37 1.08
CA PRO A 155 -3.33 9.00 2.33
C PRO A 155 -4.55 9.73 2.89
N ARG A 156 -4.75 9.66 4.21
CA ARG A 156 -5.79 10.44 4.89
C ARG A 156 -5.48 11.91 4.62
N ALA A 157 -6.48 12.68 4.18
CA ALA A 157 -6.35 14.07 3.78
C ALA A 157 -5.47 14.83 4.79
N SER A 158 -4.24 15.09 4.39
CA SER A 158 -3.27 15.90 5.11
C SER A 158 -2.97 17.06 4.17
N ALA A 159 -2.93 18.29 4.68
CA ALA A 159 -3.00 19.53 3.91
C ALA A 159 -1.94 19.67 2.79
N ASP A 160 -0.95 18.78 2.73
CA ASP A 160 0.21 18.83 1.84
C ASP A 160 0.23 17.75 0.73
N ILE A 161 -0.71 16.79 0.74
CA ILE A 161 -0.74 15.71 -0.25
C ILE A 161 -1.98 15.88 -1.12
N LYS A 162 -1.77 16.36 -2.37
CA LYS A 162 -2.77 16.25 -3.44
C LYS A 162 -3.25 14.80 -3.49
N GLU A 163 -4.56 14.62 -3.38
CA GLU A 163 -5.30 13.37 -3.20
C GLU A 163 -4.95 12.27 -4.22
N ASN A 164 -3.79 11.65 -4.06
CA ASN A 164 -3.30 10.62 -4.95
C ASN A 164 -2.95 9.37 -4.16
N TYR A 165 -3.27 8.21 -4.73
CA TYR A 165 -2.84 6.93 -4.18
C TYR A 165 -1.31 6.85 -4.12
N VAL A 166 -0.82 6.31 -3.02
CA VAL A 166 0.62 6.05 -2.82
C VAL A 166 0.81 4.54 -2.82
N CYS A 167 1.75 4.06 -3.65
CA CYS A 167 2.17 2.67 -3.61
C CYS A 167 3.01 2.44 -2.34
N TRP A 168 2.56 1.53 -1.49
CA TRP A 168 3.26 1.12 -0.26
C TRP A 168 4.31 0.03 -0.52
N GLY A 169 4.37 -0.51 -1.73
CA GLY A 169 5.36 -1.49 -2.15
C GLY A 169 4.77 -2.88 -2.39
N LEU A 170 5.68 -3.86 -2.51
CA LEU A 170 5.32 -5.25 -2.81
C LEU A 170 4.93 -5.98 -1.52
N MET A 171 3.74 -6.56 -1.49
CA MET A 171 3.36 -7.47 -0.41
C MET A 171 4.17 -8.75 -0.62
N GLN A 172 5.16 -9.00 0.25
CA GLN A 172 6.19 -10.04 0.05
C GLN A 172 5.58 -11.41 -0.27
N GLN A 173 6.16 -12.08 -1.27
CA GLN A 173 6.14 -13.54 -1.35
C GLN A 173 7.29 -14.06 -0.49
N ASN A 174 6.96 -14.85 0.53
CA ASN A 174 7.92 -15.74 1.19
C ASN A 174 8.10 -17.01 0.34
#